data_AF-A0A970SEV2-F1
#
_entry.id   AF-A0A970SEV2-F1
#
_cell.length_a   1.000
_cell.length_b   1.000
_cell.length_c   1.000
_cell.angle_alpha   90.00
_cell.angle_beta   90.00
_cell.angle_gamma   90.00
#
_symmetry.space_group_name_H-M   'P 1'
#
loop_
_entity.id
_entity.type
_entity.pdbx_description
1 polymer ?
#
loop_
_entity_poly.entity_id
_entity_poly.type
_entity_poly.pdbx_seq_one_letter_code
_entity_poly.pdbx_strand_id
1 'polypeptide(L)'
;MKSQPNVLKNPKSMFIVLGVIIVVGLLSIILLVNKPAFQHASLSEGEDYNIENISPGKYKLTDDNGNTINLTRARAEDIVFVDGEGRLYFFVSGSPYRFVGME
;
A
#
# COMPACT_ATOMS: atom_id res chain seq x y z
N MET A 1 20.74 14.29 -42.34
CA MET A 1 19.28 14.53 -42.28
C MET A 1 18.58 13.23 -41.96
N LYS A 2 17.88 13.16 -40.81
CA LYS A 2 17.20 11.93 -40.34
C LYS A 2 15.80 11.90 -40.97
N SER A 3 15.54 10.96 -41.88
CA SER A 3 14.24 10.86 -42.55
C SER A 3 13.15 10.53 -41.54
N GLN A 4 12.18 11.42 -41.37
CA GLN A 4 10.94 11.09 -40.66
C GLN A 4 10.20 10.00 -41.45
N PRO A 5 9.72 8.94 -40.78
CA PRO A 5 8.92 7.92 -41.46
C PRO A 5 7.60 8.54 -41.90
N ASN A 6 7.36 8.56 -43.22
CA ASN A 6 6.11 8.93 -43.86
C ASN A 6 5.03 7.86 -43.57
N VAL A 7 4.51 7.83 -42.34
CA VAL A 7 3.46 6.87 -41.94
C VAL A 7 2.05 7.34 -42.37
N LEU A 8 1.91 8.57 -42.88
CA LEU A 8 0.62 9.24 -42.98
C LEU A 8 -0.07 9.23 -44.37
N LYS A 9 0.20 8.26 -45.24
CA LYS A 9 -0.47 8.18 -46.57
C LYS A 9 -1.27 6.91 -46.84
N ASN A 10 -1.31 5.96 -45.92
CA ASN A 10 -2.05 4.69 -46.10
C ASN A 10 -3.08 4.46 -45.00
N PRO A 11 -4.38 4.31 -45.32
CA PRO A 11 -5.45 4.12 -44.33
C PRO A 11 -5.24 2.85 -43.49
N LYS A 12 -4.61 1.81 -44.05
CA LYS A 12 -4.24 0.59 -43.31
C LYS A 12 -3.27 0.87 -42.15
N SER A 13 -2.30 1.76 -42.34
CA SER A 13 -1.35 2.13 -41.29
C SER A 13 -2.00 2.94 -40.17
N MET A 14 -3.04 3.73 -40.49
CA MET A 14 -3.82 4.48 -39.49
C MET A 14 -4.60 3.54 -38.56
N PHE A 15 -5.20 2.46 -39.09
CA PHE A 15 -5.88 1.46 -38.27
C PHE A 15 -4.91 0.68 -37.36
N ILE A 16 -3.70 0.41 -37.85
CA ILE A 16 -2.66 -0.25 -37.04
C ILE A 16 -2.26 0.65 -35.86
N VAL A 17 -2.00 1.93 -36.11
CA VAL A 17 -1.66 2.89 -35.02
C VAL A 17 -2.81 3.03 -34.03
N LEU A 18 -4.06 3.11 -34.52
CA LEU A 18 -5.24 3.22 -33.67
C LEU A 18 -5.42 1.97 -32.78
N GLY A 19 -5.22 0.78 -33.35
CA GLY A 19 -5.29 -0.48 -32.59
C GLY A 19 -4.24 -0.54 -31.47
N VAL A 20 -3.01 -0.11 -31.75
CA VAL A 20 -1.93 -0.06 -30.74
C VAL A 20 -2.30 0.89 -29.60
N ILE A 21 -2.86 2.07 -29.89
CA ILE A 21 -3.27 3.04 -28.86
C ILE A 21 -4.35 2.44 -27.94
N ILE A 22 -5.33 1.74 -28.52
CA ILE A 22 -6.42 1.11 -27.75
C ILE A 22 -5.88 0.00 -26.84
N VAL A 23 -4.99 -0.85 -27.35
CA VAL A 23 -4.41 -1.96 -26.58
C VAL A 23 -3.55 -1.43 -25.42
N VAL A 24 -2.70 -0.43 -25.67
CA VAL A 24 -1.88 0.20 -24.62
C VAL A 24 -2.77 0.89 -23.58
N GLY A 25 -3.80 1.61 -24.03
CA GLY A 25 -4.76 2.26 -23.13
C GLY A 25 -5.51 1.28 -22.23
N LEU A 26 -6.02 0.18 -22.78
CA LEU A 26 -6.73 -0.84 -22.00
C LEU A 26 -5.82 -1.53 -20.98
N LEU A 27 -4.58 -1.86 -21.36
CA LEU A 27 -3.61 -2.45 -20.43
C LEU A 27 -3.29 -1.51 -19.25
N SER A 28 -3.17 -0.20 -19.49
CA SER A 28 -2.95 0.76 -18.41
C SER A 28 -4.14 0.89 -17.45
N ILE A 29 -5.38 0.69 -17.91
CA ILE A 29 -6.58 0.73 -17.06
C ILE A 29 -6.64 -0.50 -16.15
N ILE A 30 -6.34 -1.69 -16.69
CA ILE A 30 -6.33 -2.95 -15.91
C ILE A 30 -5.33 -2.87 -14.75
N LEU A 31 -4.15 -2.28 -14.98
CA LEU A 31 -3.15 -2.06 -13.94
C LEU A 31 -3.59 -1.07 -12.87
N LEU A 32 -4.43 -0.08 -13.21
CA LEU A 32 -4.99 0.86 -12.23
C LEU A 32 -6.08 0.24 -11.35
N VAL A 33 -6.88 -0.68 -11.91
CA VAL A 33 -7.99 -1.33 -11.20
C VAL A 33 -7.49 -2.43 -10.27
N ASN A 34 -6.39 -3.11 -10.62
CA ASN A 34 -5.74 -4.12 -9.79
C ASN A 34 -4.76 -3.55 -8.75
N LYS A 35 -5.03 -2.35 -8.21
CA LYS A 35 -4.36 -2.00 -6.96
C LYS A 35 -4.82 -3.00 -5.91
N PRO A 36 -3.92 -3.76 -5.26
CA PRO A 36 -4.32 -4.54 -4.11
C PRO A 36 -5.01 -3.55 -3.17
N ALA A 37 -6.27 -3.82 -2.83
CA ALA A 37 -6.89 -3.13 -1.72
C ALA A 37 -5.90 -3.32 -0.58
N PHE A 38 -5.25 -2.24 -0.16
CA PHE A 38 -4.68 -2.20 1.16
C PHE A 38 -5.88 -2.46 2.04
N GLN A 39 -6.06 -3.72 2.46
CA GLN A 39 -7.00 -4.01 3.50
C GLN A 39 -6.43 -3.23 4.67
N HIS A 40 -7.16 -2.21 5.09
CA HIS A 40 -6.85 -1.41 6.26
C HIS A 40 -6.95 -2.36 7.44
N ALA A 41 -5.89 -3.13 7.68
CA ALA A 41 -5.81 -4.01 8.81
C ALA A 41 -5.98 -3.11 10.04
N SER A 42 -6.99 -3.42 10.84
CA SER A 42 -7.18 -2.81 12.15
C SER A 42 -6.69 -3.83 13.16
N LEU A 43 -5.96 -3.38 14.18
CA LEU A 43 -5.67 -4.25 15.31
C LEU A 43 -7.00 -4.64 15.98
N SER A 44 -7.09 -5.91 16.37
CA SER A 44 -8.20 -6.50 17.10
C SER A 44 -7.72 -6.83 18.51
N GLU A 45 -8.52 -6.48 19.50
CA GLU A 45 -8.13 -6.60 20.91
C GLU A 45 -7.91 -8.06 21.30
N GLY A 46 -6.77 -8.36 21.92
CA GLY A 46 -6.43 -9.72 22.35
C GLY A 46 -5.83 -10.62 21.28
N GLU A 47 -5.68 -10.15 20.04
CA GLU A 47 -4.88 -10.84 19.02
C GLU A 47 -3.38 -10.64 19.25
N ASP A 48 -2.60 -11.66 18.88
CA ASP A 48 -1.15 -11.60 18.88
C ASP A 48 -0.65 -11.05 17.54
N TYR A 49 0.37 -10.20 17.60
CA TYR A 49 0.98 -9.60 16.41
C TYR A 49 2.49 -9.78 16.46
N ASN A 50 3.08 -10.14 15.32
CA ASN A 50 4.52 -10.08 15.17
C ASN A 50 4.96 -8.62 14.99
N ILE A 51 5.87 -8.15 15.84
CA ILE A 51 6.29 -6.75 15.88
C ILE A 51 7.73 -6.64 15.37
N GLU A 52 7.89 -5.96 14.25
CA GLU A 52 9.18 -5.64 13.66
C GLU A 52 9.52 -4.17 13.95
N ASN A 53 10.70 -3.91 14.51
CA ASN A 53 11.22 -2.56 14.64
C ASN A 53 11.86 -2.15 13.30
N ILE A 54 11.26 -1.21 12.59
CA ILE A 54 11.81 -0.69 11.33
C ILE A 54 12.85 0.40 11.63
N SER A 55 12.52 1.30 12.55
CA SER A 55 13.40 2.41 12.95
C SER A 55 13.02 2.91 14.34
N PRO A 56 13.81 3.82 14.96
CA PRO A 56 13.42 4.44 16.22
C PRO A 56 12.02 5.06 16.13
N GLY A 57 11.10 4.57 16.97
CA GLY A 57 9.71 5.01 16.99
C GLY A 57 8.85 4.54 15.82
N LYS A 58 9.30 3.63 14.95
CA LYS A 58 8.48 3.03 13.88
C LYS A 58 8.49 1.52 13.96
N TYR A 59 7.30 0.95 13.95
CA TYR A 59 7.06 -0.47 14.12
C TYR A 59 6.14 -0.97 13.01
N LYS A 60 6.34 -2.21 12.59
CA LYS A 60 5.43 -2.90 11.70
C LYS A 60 4.87 -4.09 12.43
N LEU A 61 3.55 -4.13 12.51
CA LEU A 61 2.80 -5.25 13.05
C LEU A 61 2.33 -6.11 11.90
N THR A 62 2.50 -7.42 12.03
CA THR A 62 2.00 -8.41 11.08
C THR A 62 1.09 -9.38 11.82
N ASP A 63 -0.14 -9.54 11.35
CA ASP A 63 -1.09 -10.52 11.87
C ASP A 63 -0.84 -11.93 11.29
N ASP A 64 -1.54 -12.92 11.82
CA ASP A 64 -1.43 -14.31 11.35
C ASP A 64 -1.92 -14.53 9.91
N ASN A 65 -2.74 -13.61 9.39
CA ASN A 65 -3.22 -13.62 8.00
C ASN A 65 -2.21 -12.94 7.04
N GLY A 66 -1.09 -12.42 7.56
CA GLY A 66 -0.08 -11.71 6.79
C GLY A 66 -0.42 -10.26 6.48
N ASN A 67 -1.49 -9.70 7.08
CA ASN A 67 -1.79 -8.29 6.97
C ASN A 67 -0.84 -7.47 7.85
N THR A 68 -0.44 -6.31 7.34
CA THR A 68 0.56 -5.48 8.00
C THR A 68 0.04 -4.08 8.32
N ILE A 69 0.34 -3.61 9.52
CA ILE A 69 0.03 -2.26 9.98
C ILE A 69 1.33 -1.57 10.38
N ASN A 70 1.57 -0.38 9.82
CA ASN A 70 2.71 0.43 10.21
C ASN A 70 2.28 1.40 11.30
N LEU A 71 3.00 1.38 12.41
CA LEU A 71 2.77 2.21 13.57
C LEU A 71 3.95 3.15 13.79
N THR A 72 3.64 4.41 14.07
CA THR A 72 4.61 5.42 14.47
C THR A 72 4.32 5.82 15.90
N ARG A 73 5.33 5.86 16.76
CA ARG A 73 5.20 6.32 18.14
C ARG A 73 4.80 7.80 18.13
N ALA A 74 3.70 8.13 18.83
CA ALA A 74 3.16 9.49 18.84
C ALA A 74 4.10 10.49 19.54
N ARG A 75 4.74 10.08 20.64
CA ARG A 75 5.81 10.83 21.33
C ARG A 75 6.85 9.89 21.92
N ALA A 76 8.10 10.34 22.00
CA ALA A 76 9.23 9.52 22.45
C ALA A 76 9.02 8.83 23.82
N GLU A 77 8.28 9.47 24.72
CA GLU A 77 8.02 9.02 26.10
C GLU A 77 6.72 8.20 26.23
N ASP A 78 5.87 8.19 25.19
CA ASP A 78 4.55 7.59 25.25
C ASP A 78 4.56 6.12 24.78
N ILE A 79 3.66 5.33 25.39
CA ILE A 79 3.27 4.00 24.93
C ILE A 79 2.18 4.05 23.84
N VAL A 80 1.92 5.24 23.30
CA VAL A 80 0.89 5.51 22.30
C VAL A 80 1.52 5.50 20.91
N PHE A 81 0.87 4.80 20.00
CA PHE A 81 1.28 4.66 18.62
C PHE A 81 0.13 5.08 17.71
N VAL A 82 0.47 5.62 16.54
CA VAL A 82 -0.48 6.07 15.53
C VAL A 82 -0.20 5.35 14.22
N ASP A 83 -1.24 4.91 13.53
CA ASP A 83 -1.11 4.35 12.19
C ASP A 83 -1.17 5.43 11.09
N GLY A 84 -1.15 4.99 9.83
CA GLY A 84 -1.29 5.88 8.67
C GLY A 84 -2.67 6.55 8.54
N GLU A 85 -3.67 6.12 9.29
CA GLU A 85 -5.04 6.66 9.30
C GLU A 85 -5.29 7.61 10.46
N GLY A 86 -4.32 7.76 11.38
CA GLY A 86 -4.47 8.58 12.58
C GLY A 86 -5.12 7.86 13.75
N ARG A 87 -5.34 6.54 13.66
CA ARG A 87 -5.89 5.73 14.77
C ARG A 87 -4.84 5.56 15.84
N LEU A 88 -5.22 5.74 17.10
CA LEU A 88 -4.34 5.62 18.25
C LEU A 88 -4.40 4.22 18.83
N TYR A 89 -3.22 3.70 19.18
CA TYR A 89 -3.00 2.36 19.67
C TYR A 89 -2.19 2.40 20.95
N PHE A 90 -2.65 1.67 21.94
CA PHE A 90 -1.93 1.48 23.20
C PHE A 90 -1.44 0.04 23.28
N PHE A 91 -0.20 -0.13 23.74
CA PHE A 91 0.35 -1.43 24.04
C PHE A 91 0.74 -1.52 25.51
N VAL A 92 0.36 -2.62 26.16
CA VAL A 92 0.85 -2.94 27.50
C VAL A 92 2.19 -3.65 27.37
N SER A 93 3.17 -3.27 28.21
CA SER A 93 4.47 -3.92 28.23
C SER A 93 4.35 -5.39 28.62
N GLY A 94 4.73 -6.28 27.70
CA GLY A 94 4.75 -7.74 27.81
C GLY A 94 5.24 -8.33 26.49
N SER A 95 5.69 -9.59 26.49
CA SER A 95 6.00 -10.32 25.26
C SER A 95 4.92 -11.38 25.04
N PRO A 96 4.15 -11.35 23.94
CA PRO A 96 4.04 -10.28 22.93
C PRO A 96 3.28 -9.04 23.44
N TYR A 97 3.47 -7.87 22.80
CA TYR A 97 2.73 -6.66 23.15
C TYR A 97 1.25 -6.83 22.77
N ARG A 98 0.36 -6.77 23.76
CA ARG A 98 -1.07 -6.92 23.55
C ARG A 98 -1.72 -5.57 23.23
N PHE A 99 -2.50 -5.53 22.16
CA PHE A 99 -3.35 -4.38 21.83
C PHE A 99 -4.57 -4.33 22.77
N VAL A 100 -4.88 -3.15 23.30
CA VAL A 100 -5.89 -2.94 24.36
C VAL A 100 -7.08 -2.08 23.93
N GLY A 101 -7.13 -1.62 22.68
CA GLY A 101 -8.23 -0.80 22.17
C GLY A 101 -7.80 0.54 21.56
N MET A 102 -8.77 1.16 20.88
CA MET A 102 -8.69 2.51 20.31
C MET A 102 -9.42 3.48 21.27
N GLU A 103 -8.86 4.67 21.49
CA GLU A 103 -9.56 5.78 22.18
C GLU A 103 -9.94 6.87 21.18
#